data_AF-A0A5K1C5E3-F1
#
_entry.id   AF-A0A5K1C5E3-F1
#
_cell.length_a   1.000
_cell.length_b   1.000
_cell.length_c   1.000
_cell.angle_alpha   90.00
_cell.angle_beta   90.00
_cell.angle_gamma   90.00
#
_symmetry.space_group_name_H-M   'P 1'
#
loop_
_entity.id
_entity.type
_entity.pdbx_description
1 polymer ?
#
loop_
_entity_poly.entity_id
_entity_poly.type
_entity_poly.pdbx_seq_one_letter_code
_entity_poly.pdbx_strand_id
1 'polypeptide(L)' 'TSHLIGTAQPPMGRAYVKEKVKELLFDGYTNSSALEKDVVSIVSIVGQGGIGKTTLAKM' A
#
# COMPACT_ATOMS: atom_id res chain seq x y z
N THR A 1 19.46 15.50 29.19
CA THR A 1 19.28 15.50 27.73
C THR A 1 18.09 14.64 27.39
N SER A 2 16.94 15.26 27.10
CA SER A 2 15.72 14.52 26.73
C SER A 2 15.88 14.06 25.29
N HIS A 3 16.14 12.77 25.08
CA HIS A 3 16.08 12.19 23.74
C HIS A 3 14.60 12.12 23.34
N LEU A 4 14.15 13.11 22.58
CA LEU A 4 12.90 13.03 21.85
C LEU A 4 12.99 11.81 20.94
N ILE A 5 12.32 10.73 21.32
CA ILE A 5 12.09 9.57 20.47
C ILE A 5 11.37 10.13 19.24
N GLY A 6 12.13 10.29 18.16
CA GLY A 6 11.62 10.83 16.91
C GLY A 6 10.51 9.92 16.43
N THR A 7 9.28 10.41 16.46
CA THR A 7 8.21 9.80 15.68
C THR A 7 8.69 9.81 14.23
N ALA A 8 8.80 8.62 13.62
CA ALA A 8 9.20 8.53 12.23
C ALA A 8 8.25 9.42 11.42
N GLN A 9 8.80 10.37 10.65
CA GLN A 9 7.98 11.22 9.81
C GLN A 9 7.20 10.34 8.83
N PRO A 10 5.89 10.58 8.66
CA PRO A 10 5.10 9.83 7.69
C PRO A 10 5.77 9.89 6.31
N PRO A 11 5.84 8.78 5.57
CA PRO A 11 6.43 8.79 4.24
C PRO A 11 5.70 9.78 3.32
N MET A 12 6.41 10.82 2.88
CA MET A 12 5.87 11.87 2.02
C MET A 12 6.03 11.49 0.54
N GLY A 13 5.19 12.05 -0.34
CA GLY A 13 5.31 11.87 -1.80
C GLY A 13 4.85 10.51 -2.36
N ARG A 14 4.12 9.71 -1.56
CA ARG A 14 3.62 8.38 -1.97
C ARG A 14 2.10 8.26 -2.06
N ALA A 15 1.36 9.37 -1.93
CA ALA A 15 -0.10 9.38 -1.94
C ALA A 15 -0.70 8.77 -3.21
N TYR A 16 -0.19 9.17 -4.38
CA TYR A 16 -0.63 8.63 -5.68
C TYR A 16 -0.42 7.11 -5.79
N VAL A 17 0.75 6.62 -5.37
CA VAL A 17 1.07 5.18 -5.42
C VAL A 17 0.16 4.40 -4.47
N LYS A 18 -0.14 4.96 -3.29
CA LYS A 18 -1.08 4.37 -2.33
C LYS A 18 -2.49 4.27 -2.91
N GLU A 19 -2.96 5.31 -3.59
CA GLU A 19 -4.27 5.31 -4.26
C GLU A 19 -4.34 4.25 -5.36
N LYS A 20 -3.32 4.17 -6.23
CA LYS A 20 -3.27 3.15 -7.28
C LYS A 20 -3.22 1.71 -6.76
N VAL A 21 -2.47 1.45 -5.68
CA VAL A 21 -2.46 0.12 -5.05
C VAL A 21 -3.84 -0.21 -4.49
N LYS A 22 -4.56 0.76 -3.93
CA LYS A 22 -5.93 0.59 -3.45
C LYS A 22 -6.90 0.28 -4.59
N GLU A 23 -6.87 1.06 -5.67
CA GLU A 23 -7.68 0.78 -6.88
C GLU A 23 -7.43 -0.65 -7.39
N LEU A 24 -6.17 -1.04 -7.60
CA LEU A 24 -5.83 -2.39 -8.09
C LEU A 24 -6.27 -3.53 -7.16
N LEU A 25 -6.23 -3.29 -5.84
CA LEU A 25 -6.61 -4.30 -4.86
C LEU A 25 -8.14 -4.44 -4.73
N PHE A 26 -8.89 -3.34 -4.85
CA PHE A 26 -10.32 -3.28 -4.52
C PHE A 26 -11.25 -3.15 -5.74
N ASP A 27 -10.81 -2.62 -6.88
CA ASP A 27 -11.69 -2.46 -8.07
C ASP A 27 -12.02 -3.80 -8.73
N GLY A 28 -11.19 -4.82 -8.53
CA GLY A 28 -11.52 -6.21 -8.88
C GLY A 28 -12.66 -6.80 -8.05
N TYR A 29 -12.96 -6.24 -6.88
CA TYR A 29 -14.02 -6.71 -5.98
C TYR A 29 -15.39 -6.09 -6.32
N THR A 30 -15.42 -4.79 -6.68
CA THR A 30 -16.66 -4.03 -6.90
C THR A 30 -17.46 -4.48 -8.13
N ASN A 31 -16.83 -5.15 -9.11
CA ASN A 31 -17.50 -5.63 -10.32
C ASN A 31 -17.99 -7.09 -10.25
N SER A 32 -17.73 -7.79 -9.13
CA SER A 32 -18.21 -9.17 -8.90
C SER A 32 -19.53 -9.14 -8.15
N SER A 33 -20.59 -8.65 -8.81
CA SER A 33 -21.94 -8.95 -8.34
C SER A 33 -22.20 -10.45 -8.57
N ALA A 34 -22.64 -11.12 -7.51
CA ALA A 34 -22.94 -12.55 -7.45
C ALA A 34 -21.73 -13.49 -7.39
N LEU A 35 -21.53 -14.00 -6.17
CA LEU A 35 -21.29 -15.43 -5.92
C LEU A 35 -19.94 -15.96 -6.44
N GLU A 36 -18.84 -15.70 -5.74
CA GLU A 36 -17.85 -16.75 -5.50
C GLU A 36 -16.88 -16.38 -4.36
N LYS A 37 -16.46 -17.42 -3.66
CA LYS A 37 -15.83 -17.41 -2.34
C LYS A 37 -14.39 -16.93 -2.43
N ASP A 38 -13.98 -16.07 -1.49
CA ASP A 38 -12.58 -15.81 -1.11
C ASP A 38 -11.57 -15.58 -2.26
N VAL A 39 -11.89 -14.68 -3.19
CA VAL A 39 -10.90 -14.24 -4.21
C VAL A 39 -9.90 -13.28 -3.57
N VAL A 40 -8.64 -13.72 -3.45
CA VAL A 40 -7.52 -12.87 -2.99
C VAL A 40 -6.90 -12.15 -4.19
N SER A 41 -6.95 -10.82 -4.19
CA SER A 41 -6.22 -9.99 -5.17
C SER A 41 -4.77 -9.80 -4.71
N ILE A 42 -3.81 -10.09 -5.60
CA ILE A 42 -2.38 -9.96 -5.34
C ILE A 42 -1.80 -8.87 -6.24
N VAL A 43 -1.19 -7.84 -5.63
CA VAL A 43 -0.51 -6.76 -6.33
C VAL A 43 0.99 -6.81 -6.03
N SER A 44 1.81 -6.92 -7.07
CA SER A 44 3.27 -6.90 -6.94
C SER A 44 3.82 -5.48 -7.02
N ILE A 45 4.59 -5.05 -6.00
CA ILE A 45 5.29 -3.77 -6.00
C ILE A 45 6.79 -4.02 -6.26
N VAL A 46 7.29 -3.58 -7.41
CA VAL A 46 8.68 -3.79 -7.85
C VAL A 46 9.45 -2.47 -7.98
N GLY A 47 10.79 -2.53 -8.00
CA GLY A 47 11.66 -1.36 -8.16
C GLY A 47 12.99 -1.50 -7.43
N GLN A 48 13.86 -0.49 -7.56
CA GLN A 48 15.20 -0.49 -6.97
C GLN A 48 15.20 -0.62 -5.43
N GLY A 49 16.34 -1.04 -4.86
CA GLY A 49 16.58 -1.07 -3.42
C GLY A 49 16.49 0.32 -2.79
N GLY A 50 16.10 0.42 -1.52
CA GLY A 50 16.04 1.69 -0.79
C GLY A 50 14.89 2.65 -1.16
N ILE A 51 14.13 2.37 -2.23
CA ILE A 51 13.05 3.26 -2.69
C ILE A 51 11.84 3.37 -1.73
N GLY A 52 11.74 2.49 -0.74
CA GLY A 52 10.67 2.51 0.27
C GLY A 52 9.43 1.67 -0.05
N LYS A 53 9.52 0.61 -0.87
CA LYS A 53 8.40 -0.32 -1.15
C LYS A 53 7.84 -0.96 0.14
N THR A 54 8.73 -1.46 0.99
CA THR A 54 8.35 -2.05 2.29
C THR A 54 7.75 -1.02 3.23
N THR A 55 8.22 0.23 3.15
CA THR A 55 7.63 1.35 3.90
C THR A 55 6.21 1.61 3.43
N LEU A 56 5.98 1.67 2.10
CA LEU A 56 4.65 1.82 1.51
C LEU A 56 3.68 0.73 1.94
N ALA A 57 4.12 -0.53 2.04
CA ALA A 57 3.29 -1.64 2.49
C ALA A 57 2.87 -1.55 3.97
N LYS A 58 3.55 -0.75 4.79
CA LYS A 58 3.22 -0.53 6.21
C LYS A 58 2.33 0.70 6.44
N MET A 59 2.06 1.50 5.39
CA MET A 59 1.26 2.74 5.46
C MET A 59 -0.23 2.48 5.31
#